data_AF-A0A2E0TRB8-F1
#
_entry.id   AF-A0A2E0TRB8-F1
#
_cell.length_a   1.000
_cell.length_b   1.000
_cell.length_c   1.000
_cell.angle_alpha   90.00
_cell.angle_beta   90.00
_cell.angle_gamma   90.00
#
_symmetry.space_group_name_H-M   'P 1'
#
loop_
_entity.id
_entity.type
_entity.pdbx_description
1 polymer ?
#
loop_
_entity_poly.entity_id
_entity_poly.type
_entity_poly.pdbx_seq_one_letter_code
_entity_poly.pdbx_strand_id
1 'polypeptide(L)'
;MDWKLFASTFAAIFIAEIGDKTQLATLSLASGSASRWTVFVASALALVATSALAVLAGEALTRVIPPIWLQRAAGALFLVLGVLFLWNARGPAEPPADDAPVESVAPAD
;
A
#
# COMPACT_ATOMS: atom_id res chain seq x y z
N MET A 1 17.26 25.26 -7.61
CA MET A 1 16.53 24.09 -7.08
C MET A 1 15.81 24.51 -5.82
N ASP A 2 14.48 24.46 -5.80
CA ASP A 2 13.69 24.75 -4.60
C ASP A 2 13.83 23.60 -3.60
N TRP A 3 14.89 23.66 -2.78
CA TRP A 3 15.19 22.63 -1.79
C TRP A 3 14.07 22.44 -0.78
N LYS A 4 13.33 23.52 -0.49
CA LYS A 4 12.14 23.49 0.37
C LYS A 4 11.04 22.61 -0.23
N LEU A 5 10.74 22.78 -1.52
CA LEU A 5 9.73 21.99 -2.21
C LEU A 5 10.13 20.51 -2.29
N PHE A 6 11.40 20.24 -2.57
CA PHE A 6 11.94 18.88 -2.57
C PHE A 6 11.79 18.22 -1.19
N ALA A 7 12.27 18.88 -0.14
CA ALA A 7 12.23 18.34 1.22
C ALA A 7 10.79 18.15 1.73
N SER A 8 9.88 19.09 1.47
CA SER A 8 8.48 18.97 1.88
C SER A 8 7.77 17.83 1.17
N THR A 9 7.97 17.71 -0.14
CA THR A 9 7.33 16.66 -0.95
C THR A 9 7.91 15.28 -0.59
N PHE A 10 9.23 15.18 -0.44
CA PHE A 10 9.89 13.95 0.01
C PHE A 10 9.39 13.52 1.38
N ALA A 11 9.37 14.41 2.37
CA ALA A 11 8.92 14.08 3.72
C ALA A 11 7.44 13.66 3.75
N ALA A 12 6.57 14.37 3.02
CA ALA A 12 5.15 14.06 2.95
C ALA A 12 4.90 12.67 2.34
N ILE A 13 5.54 12.36 1.20
CA ILE A 13 5.41 11.05 0.55
C ILE A 13 6.06 9.96 1.40
N PHE A 14 7.26 10.20 1.93
CA PHE A 14 7.97 9.23 2.75
C PHE A 14 7.13 8.77 3.94
N ILE A 15 6.55 9.72 4.69
CA ILE A 15 5.66 9.41 5.82
C ILE A 15 4.40 8.69 5.36
N ALA A 16 3.80 9.12 4.24
CA ALA A 16 2.59 8.48 3.70
C ALA A 16 2.82 7.02 3.26
N GLU A 17 4.04 6.68 2.86
CA GLU A 17 4.40 5.35 2.36
C GLU A 17 4.89 4.38 3.45
N ILE A 18 5.19 4.83 4.68
CA ILE A 18 5.69 3.94 5.75
C ILE A 18 4.65 2.86 6.06
N GLY A 19 5.06 1.60 5.86
CA GLY A 19 4.20 0.45 6.16
C GLY A 19 3.11 0.21 5.12
N ASP A 20 3.23 0.80 3.92
CA ASP A 20 2.32 0.49 2.84
C ASP A 20 2.39 -0.99 2.42
N LYS A 21 1.28 -1.49 1.86
CA LYS A 21 1.14 -2.85 1.34
C LYS A 21 2.21 -3.18 0.31
N THR A 22 2.64 -2.21 -0.50
CA THR A 22 3.73 -2.43 -1.47
C THR A 22 5.06 -2.77 -0.79
N GLN A 23 5.34 -2.22 0.39
CA GLN A 23 6.54 -2.55 1.16
C GLN A 23 6.48 -3.98 1.72
N LEU A 24 5.32 -4.39 2.24
CA LEU A 24 5.11 -5.77 2.71
C LEU A 24 5.20 -6.79 1.55
N ALA A 25 4.64 -6.45 0.39
CA ALA A 25 4.77 -7.28 -0.81
C ALA A 25 6.24 -7.39 -1.27
N THR A 26 6.97 -6.28 -1.26
CA THR A 26 8.41 -6.26 -1.60
C THR A 26 9.22 -7.10 -0.62
N LEU A 27 8.93 -7.00 0.69
CA LEU A 27 9.57 -7.80 1.72
C LEU A 27 9.27 -9.29 1.56
N SER A 28 8.02 -9.65 1.24
CA SER A 28 7.63 -11.02 0.95
C SER A 28 8.38 -11.60 -0.26
N LEU A 29 8.48 -10.81 -1.35
CA LEU A 29 9.26 -11.19 -2.54
C LEU A 29 10.76 -11.34 -2.24
N ALA A 30 11.31 -10.44 -1.42
CA ALA A 30 12.71 -10.49 -1.00
C ALA A 30 13.01 -11.64 -0.02
N SER A 31 12.01 -12.10 0.74
CA SER A 31 12.12 -13.25 1.64
C SER A 31 12.06 -14.60 0.93
N GLY A 32 11.57 -14.66 -0.31
CA GLY A 32 11.59 -15.87 -1.12
C GLY A 32 12.98 -16.19 -1.70
N SER A 33 13.04 -17.07 -2.70
CA SER A 33 14.31 -17.45 -3.36
C SER A 33 14.87 -16.42 -4.35
N ALA A 34 14.27 -15.23 -4.45
CA ALA A 34 14.77 -14.18 -5.33
C ALA A 34 15.99 -13.48 -4.72
N SER A 35 16.95 -13.08 -5.56
CA SER A 35 18.07 -12.25 -5.11
C SER A 35 17.57 -10.92 -4.56
N ARG A 36 17.97 -10.58 -3.32
CA ARG A 36 17.57 -9.34 -2.62
C ARG A 36 17.83 -8.09 -3.45
N TRP A 37 18.95 -8.07 -4.17
CA TRP A 37 19.33 -6.97 -5.07
C TRP A 37 18.41 -6.85 -6.27
N THR A 38 18.00 -7.98 -6.85
CA THR A 38 17.07 -7.99 -7.98
C THR A 38 15.70 -7.44 -7.55
N VAL A 39 15.19 -7.89 -6.40
CA VAL A 39 13.92 -7.40 -5.86
C VAL A 39 13.99 -5.91 -5.53
N PHE A 40 15.08 -5.46 -4.93
CA PHE A 40 15.30 -4.03 -4.64
C PHE A 40 15.28 -3.18 -5.91
N VAL A 41 16.09 -3.52 -6.91
CA VAL A 41 16.17 -2.73 -8.15
C VAL A 41 14.85 -2.76 -8.92
N ALA A 42 14.21 -3.93 -9.02
CA ALA A 42 12.93 -4.05 -9.71
C ALA A 42 11.83 -3.22 -9.03
N SER A 43 11.73 -3.30 -7.69
CA SER A 43 10.72 -2.57 -6.93
C SER A 43 10.97 -1.06 -6.93
N ALA A 44 12.24 -0.64 -6.85
CA ALA A 44 12.63 0.76 -6.96
C ALA A 44 12.28 1.33 -8.35
N LEU A 45 12.61 0.60 -9.42
CA LEU A 45 12.25 1.00 -10.79
C LEU A 45 10.74 1.06 -10.98
N ALA A 46 10.01 0.08 -10.45
CA ALA A 46 8.55 0.07 -10.50
C ALA A 46 7.98 1.32 -9.79
N LEU A 47 8.44 1.63 -8.58
CA LEU A 47 8.00 2.81 -7.83
C LEU A 47 8.29 4.13 -8.55
N VAL A 48 9.49 4.27 -9.12
CA VAL A 48 9.87 5.46 -9.89
C VAL A 48 8.98 5.58 -11.14
N ALA A 49 8.78 4.48 -11.86
CA ALA A 49 7.95 4.46 -13.07
C ALA A 49 6.49 4.80 -12.77
N THR A 50 5.89 4.19 -11.75
CA THR A 50 4.50 4.48 -11.37
C THR A 50 4.34 5.90 -10.86
N SER A 51 5.29 6.42 -10.07
CA SER A 51 5.27 7.80 -9.58
C SER A 51 5.39 8.80 -10.73
N ALA A 52 6.27 8.54 -11.70
CA ALA A 52 6.42 9.38 -12.88
C ALA A 52 5.13 9.41 -13.70
N LEU A 53 4.51 8.26 -13.94
CA LEU A 53 3.22 8.18 -14.63
C LEU A 53 2.11 8.92 -13.87
N ALA A 54 2.06 8.79 -12.54
CA ALA A 54 1.08 9.47 -11.71
C ALA A 54 1.23 11.00 -11.78
N VAL A 55 2.46 11.52 -11.72
CA VAL A 55 2.74 12.96 -11.84
C VAL A 55 2.36 13.47 -13.23
N LEU A 56 2.76 12.77 -14.29
CA LEU A 56 2.43 13.16 -15.67
C LEU A 56 0.91 13.16 -15.92
N ALA A 57 0.21 12.12 -15.46
CA ALA A 57 -1.24 12.03 -15.57
C ALA A 57 -1.94 13.12 -14.74
N GLY A 58 -1.46 13.36 -13.51
CA GLY A 58 -1.98 14.42 -12.64
C GLY A 58 -1.80 15.80 -13.26
N GLU A 59 -0.62 16.09 -13.80
CA GLU A 59 -0.35 17.35 -14.51
C GLU A 59 -1.29 17.50 -15.71
N ALA A 60 -1.39 16.49 -16.57
CA ALA A 60 -2.30 16.52 -17.72
C ALA A 60 -3.76 16.76 -17.31
N LEU A 61 -4.21 16.15 -16.22
CA LEU A 61 -5.56 16.31 -15.70
C LEU A 61 -5.81 17.74 -15.18
N THR A 62 -4.85 18.33 -14.46
CA THR A 62 -4.97 19.70 -13.93
C THR A 62 -5.00 20.78 -15.02
N ARG A 63 -4.56 20.48 -16.24
CA ARG A 63 -4.68 21.38 -17.41
C ARG A 63 -6.11 21.47 -17.94
N VAL A 64 -6.94 20.45 -17.70
CA VAL A 64 -8.32 20.35 -18.21
C VAL A 64 -9.33 20.61 -17.10
N ILE A 65 -9.05 20.16 -15.88
CA ILE A 65 -9.97 20.21 -14.75
C ILE A 65 -9.44 21.17 -13.67
N PRO A 66 -10.24 22.14 -13.19
CA PRO A 66 -9.81 23.02 -12.11
C PRO A 66 -9.47 22.23 -10.83
N PRO A 67 -8.36 22.55 -10.15
CA PRO A 67 -7.87 21.79 -8.99
C PRO A 67 -8.88 21.59 -7.85
N ILE A 68 -9.81 22.53 -7.67
CA ILE A 68 -10.86 22.44 -6.65
C ILE A 68 -11.78 21.23 -6.85
N TRP A 69 -12.10 20.88 -8.09
CA TRP A 69 -12.94 19.72 -8.39
C TRP A 69 -12.18 18.42 -8.14
N LEU A 70 -10.89 18.40 -8.47
CA LEU A 70 -10.03 17.25 -8.21
C LEU A 70 -9.90 16.98 -6.71
N GLN A 71 -9.68 18.01 -5.89
CA GLN A 71 -9.62 17.89 -4.43
C GLN A 71 -10.94 17.41 -3.83
N ARG A 72 -12.07 17.95 -4.29
CA ARG A 72 -13.40 17.52 -3.84
C ARG A 72 -13.68 16.06 -4.21
N ALA A 73 -13.34 15.65 -5.44
CA ALA A 73 -13.51 14.29 -5.90
C ALA A 73 -12.63 13.31 -5.10
N ALA A 74 -11.35 13.64 -4.88
CA ALA A 74 -10.45 12.83 -4.08
C ALA A 74 -10.95 12.69 -2.63
N GLY A 75 -11.38 13.79 -1.99
CA GLY A 75 -11.95 13.76 -0.65
C GLY A 75 -13.22 12.92 -0.54
N ALA A 76 -14.15 13.07 -1.51
CA ALA A 76 -15.36 12.26 -1.57
C ALA A 76 -15.04 10.77 -1.74
N LEU A 77 -14.07 10.42 -2.61
CA LEU A 77 -13.63 9.05 -2.80
C LEU A 77 -13.03 8.47 -1.50
N PHE A 78 -12.18 9.22 -0.80
CA PHE A 78 -11.63 8.81 0.48
C PHE A 78 -12.71 8.57 1.55
N LEU A 79 -13.73 9.43 1.63
CA LEU A 79 -14.84 9.23 2.55
C LEU A 79 -15.63 7.96 2.21
N VAL A 80 -15.95 7.74 0.93
CA VAL A 80 -16.65 6.53 0.48
C VAL A 80 -15.85 5.28 0.81
N LEU A 81 -14.56 5.25 0.46
CA LEU A 81 -13.68 4.12 0.77
C LEU A 81 -13.55 3.89 2.28
N GLY A 82 -13.46 4.96 3.08
CA GLY A 82 -13.42 4.87 4.53
C GLY A 82 -14.70 4.25 5.12
N VAL A 83 -15.87 4.68 4.64
CA VAL A 83 -17.17 4.11 5.06
C VAL A 83 -17.27 2.64 4.65
N LEU A 84 -16.90 2.30 3.42
CA LEU A 84 -16.91 0.91 2.93
C LEU A 84 -15.97 0.02 3.74
N PHE A 85 -14.77 0.51 4.07
CA PHE A 85 -13.81 -0.22 4.90
C PHE A 85 -14.36 -0.49 6.30
N LEU A 86 -14.98 0.53 6.93
CA LEU A 86 -15.60 0.38 8.24
C LEU A 86 -16.82 -0.57 8.21
N TRP A 87 -17.55 -0.60 7.10
CA TRP A 87 -18.66 -1.54 6.91
C TRP A 87 -18.16 -2.98 6.82
N ASN A 88 -17.14 -3.23 6.00
CA ASN A 88 -16.56 -4.56 5.81
C ASN A 88 -15.77 -5.07 7.02
N ALA A 89 -15.26 -4.18 7.86
CA ALA A 89 -14.58 -4.54 9.11
C ALA A 89 -15.50 -5.17 10.17
N ARG A 90 -16.84 -5.19 9.96
CA ARG A 90 -17.82 -5.81 10.87
C ARG A 90 -18.07 -7.31 10.58
N GLY A 91 -17.11 -8.03 10.01
CA GLY A 91 -17.18 -9.49 9.89
C GLY A 91 -17.17 -10.18 11.27
N PRO A 92 -17.77 -11.37 11.43
CA PRO A 92 -17.90 -12.03 12.73
C PRO A 92 -16.52 -12.24 13.37
N ALA A 93 -16.41 -12.04 14.69
CA ALA A 93 -15.25 -12.46 15.44
C ALA A 93 -15.02 -13.95 15.17
N GLU A 94 -13.82 -14.30 14.72
CA GLU A 94 -13.42 -15.70 14.55
C GLU A 94 -13.70 -16.41 15.87
N PRO A 95 -14.52 -17.49 15.88
CA PRO A 95 -14.75 -18.25 17.09
C PRO A 95 -13.38 -18.66 17.66
N PRO A 96 -13.17 -18.61 18.98
CA PRO A 96 -11.96 -19.17 19.56
C PRO A 96 -11.80 -20.59 19.00
N ALA A 97 -10.59 -20.90 18.51
CA ALA A 97 -10.25 -22.19 17.95
C ALA A 97 -10.56 -23.27 19.00
N ASP A 98 -11.77 -23.81 18.91
CA ASP A 98 -12.33 -24.83 19.79
C ASP A 98 -11.42 -26.05 19.64
N ASP A 99 -10.61 -26.28 20.67
CA ASP A 99 -10.46 -27.56 21.33
C ASP A 99 -10.35 -28.78 20.40
N ALA A 100 -9.60 -28.66 19.30
CA ALA A 100 -9.26 -29.81 18.49
C ALA A 100 -8.54 -30.81 19.41
N PRO A 101 -9.09 -32.02 19.65
CA PRO A 101 -8.43 -33.01 20.46
C PRO A 101 -7.05 -33.22 19.85
N VAL A 102 -6.00 -32.99 20.63
CA VAL A 102 -4.63 -33.28 20.20
C VAL A 102 -4.64 -34.77 19.87
N GLU A 103 -4.70 -35.08 18.57
CA GLU A 103 -4.69 -36.44 18.08
C GLU A 103 -3.39 -37.05 18.62
N SER A 104 -3.54 -37.91 19.62
CA SER A 104 -2.44 -38.52 20.32
C SER A 104 -1.70 -39.38 19.32
N VAL A 105 -0.59 -38.87 18.80
CA VAL A 105 0.34 -39.62 17.96
C VAL A 105 0.77 -40.84 18.77
N ALA A 106 0.17 -41.99 18.47
CA ALA A 106 0.57 -43.26 19.04
C ALA A 106 2.02 -43.57 18.58
N PRO A 107 2.90 -44.06 19.46
CA PRO A 107 4.23 -44.46 19.06
C PRO A 107 4.11 -45.65 18.09
N ALA A 108 4.79 -45.55 16.95
CA ALA A 108 4.91 -46.66 16.00
C ALA A 108 5.78 -47.76 16.63
N ASP A 109 5.22 -48.97 16.66
CA ASP A 109 5.89 -50.21 17.08
C ASP A 109 7.02 -50.61 16.11
#